data_AF-A0A8T0USL7-F1
#
_entry.id   AF-A0A8T0USL7-F1
#
_cell.length_a   1.000
_cell.length_b   1.000
_cell.length_c   1.000
_cell.angle_alpha   90.00
_cell.angle_beta   90.00
_cell.angle_gamma   90.00
#
_symmetry.space_group_name_H-M   'P 1'
#
loop_
_entity.id
_entity.type
_entity.pdbx_description
1 polymer ?
#
loop_
_entity_poly.entity_id
_entity_poly.type
_entity_poly.pdbx_seq_one_letter_code
_entity_poly.pdbx_strand_id
1 'polypeptide(L)'
;MRPLLTRLFTSTHIAMASFSSSPSRRLAHLRRHLASSSGDLSSVGAPAAAADAVPAKSPRPAASKVHAAVLVCFFEDPSGAPRILLTKRASSLNSHSGEVSLPGGKVDEGDADAKATALREAKEEIGLDPALVSVVTVLEPFLSKNGLNVVPVIGMVSDRALFKPVLNKAEVEDIFDAPLEMFLKVLLLYQSS
;
A
#
# COMPACT_ATOMS: atom_id res chain seq x y z
N MET A 1 -1.33 6.42 -7.66
CA MET A 1 -2.31 5.33 -7.40
C MET A 1 -2.35 4.26 -8.50
N ARG A 2 -2.44 4.59 -9.81
CA ARG A 2 -2.56 3.58 -10.89
C ARG A 2 -1.52 2.43 -10.87
N PRO A 3 -0.18 2.68 -10.83
CA PRO A 3 0.81 1.60 -10.86
C PRO A 3 0.85 0.77 -9.56
N LEU A 4 0.44 1.38 -8.43
CA LEU A 4 0.35 0.72 -7.14
C LEU A 4 -0.74 -0.35 -7.14
N LEU A 5 -1.91 -0.02 -7.70
CA LEU A 5 -3.06 -0.92 -7.77
C LEU A 5 -2.83 -2.03 -8.79
N THR A 6 -2.23 -1.74 -9.94
CA THR A 6 -1.83 -2.77 -10.90
C THR A 6 -0.94 -3.82 -10.23
N ARG A 7 0.10 -3.41 -9.49
CA ARG A 7 1.01 -4.35 -8.79
C ARG A 7 0.37 -5.13 -7.64
N LEU A 8 -0.57 -4.52 -6.91
CA LEU A 8 -1.41 -5.21 -5.91
C LEU A 8 -2.15 -6.43 -6.49
N PHE A 9 -2.43 -6.42 -7.81
CA PHE A 9 -3.36 -7.35 -8.44
C PHE A 9 -2.82 -8.09 -9.68
N THR A 10 -1.64 -7.75 -10.23
CA THR A 10 -0.98 -8.55 -11.29
C THR A 10 -0.17 -9.73 -10.75
N SER A 11 0.34 -9.68 -9.52
CA SER A 11 1.10 -10.79 -8.92
C SER A 11 0.23 -11.74 -8.08
N THR A 12 -1.05 -11.42 -7.91
CA THR A 12 -1.96 -12.15 -7.04
C THR A 12 -3.26 -12.33 -7.79
N HIS A 13 -3.49 -13.53 -8.32
CA HIS A 13 -4.80 -13.94 -8.78
C HIS A 13 -5.77 -13.95 -7.59
N ILE A 14 -6.29 -12.77 -7.24
CA ILE A 14 -7.54 -12.66 -6.48
C ILE A 14 -8.61 -13.17 -7.44
N ALA A 15 -8.82 -14.48 -7.43
CA ALA A 15 -9.93 -15.09 -8.11
C ALA A 15 -11.20 -14.49 -7.52
N MET A 16 -11.83 -13.59 -8.29
CA MET A 16 -13.12 -12.96 -8.00
C MET A 16 -14.27 -13.98 -7.86
N ALA A 17 -14.02 -15.26 -8.13
CA ALA A 17 -15.01 -16.32 -8.21
C ALA A 17 -14.94 -17.25 -7.01
N SER A 18 -15.25 -16.75 -5.80
CA SER A 18 -15.94 -17.48 -4.70
C SER A 18 -16.02 -16.61 -3.45
N PHE A 19 -16.64 -15.44 -3.53
CA PHE A 19 -17.00 -14.69 -2.32
C PHE A 19 -18.15 -15.41 -1.62
N SER A 20 -17.87 -15.97 -0.44
CA SER A 20 -18.88 -16.50 0.46
C SER A 20 -19.85 -15.40 0.91
N SER A 21 -21.11 -15.77 1.15
CA SER A 21 -22.23 -14.90 1.53
C SER A 21 -22.09 -14.18 2.88
N SER A 22 -21.06 -14.48 3.70
CA SER A 22 -20.90 -13.85 5.01
C SER A 22 -19.83 -12.73 5.00
N PRO A 23 -20.18 -11.50 5.42
CA PRO A 23 -19.26 -10.38 5.67
C PRO A 23 -17.92 -10.78 6.28
N SER A 24 -17.94 -11.37 7.47
CA SER A 24 -16.75 -11.66 8.28
C SER A 24 -15.75 -12.63 7.64
N ARG A 25 -16.15 -13.37 6.59
CA ARG A 25 -15.28 -14.29 5.86
C ARG A 25 -14.49 -13.61 4.74
N ARG A 26 -14.93 -12.43 4.27
CA ARG A 26 -14.35 -11.76 3.09
C ARG A 26 -13.03 -11.08 3.41
N LEU A 27 -12.98 -10.26 4.46
CA LEU A 27 -11.73 -9.64 4.91
C LEU A 27 -10.73 -10.69 5.43
N ALA A 28 -11.20 -11.76 6.07
CA ALA A 28 -10.37 -12.90 6.43
C ALA A 28 -9.77 -13.63 5.21
N HIS A 29 -10.52 -13.74 4.11
CA HIS A 29 -10.02 -14.30 2.85
C HIS A 29 -8.99 -13.38 2.19
N LEU A 30 -9.27 -12.07 2.11
CA LEU A 30 -8.33 -11.08 1.60
C LEU A 30 -7.02 -11.09 2.41
N ARG A 31 -7.11 -11.10 3.75
CA ARG A 31 -5.98 -11.21 4.66
C ARG A 31 -5.13 -12.45 4.38
N ARG A 32 -5.78 -13.61 4.25
CA ARG A 32 -5.11 -14.89 3.97
C ARG A 32 -4.39 -14.84 2.62
N HIS A 33 -5.03 -14.29 1.60
CA HIS A 33 -4.47 -14.20 0.26
C HIS A 33 -3.24 -13.28 0.21
N LEU A 34 -3.35 -12.07 0.77
CA LEU A 34 -2.25 -11.10 0.86
C LEU A 34 -1.07 -11.60 1.70
N ALA A 35 -1.36 -12.38 2.75
CA ALA A 35 -0.31 -13.03 3.54
C ALA A 35 0.38 -14.17 2.77
N SER A 36 -0.36 -14.94 1.97
CA SER A 36 0.18 -16.08 1.20
C SER A 36 0.98 -15.69 -0.04
N SER A 37 0.75 -14.51 -0.60
CA SER A 37 1.43 -14.03 -1.81
C SER A 37 2.79 -13.39 -1.58
N SER A 38 3.24 -13.36 -0.33
CA SER A 38 4.56 -12.81 0.05
C SER A 38 5.69 -13.85 -0.09
N GLY A 39 5.42 -15.00 -0.72
CA GLY A 39 6.36 -16.12 -0.88
C GLY A 39 6.70 -16.47 -2.33
N ASP A 40 7.99 -16.32 -2.65
CA ASP A 40 8.82 -17.01 -3.66
C ASP A 40 8.47 -16.90 -5.16
N LEU A 41 9.25 -16.09 -5.89
CA LEU A 41 9.30 -16.03 -7.36
C LEU A 41 10.71 -16.34 -7.89
N SER A 42 11.44 -17.24 -7.22
CA SER A 42 12.79 -17.64 -7.63
C SER A 42 12.82 -18.90 -8.51
N SER A 43 12.10 -18.95 -9.63
CA SER A 43 12.47 -19.89 -10.71
C SER A 43 11.82 -19.61 -12.07
N VAL A 44 12.53 -18.87 -12.94
CA VAL A 44 12.52 -19.13 -14.39
C VAL A 44 13.97 -19.05 -14.85
N GLY A 45 14.57 -20.20 -15.13
CA GLY A 45 15.94 -20.29 -15.64
C GLY A 45 16.00 -20.24 -17.16
N ALA A 46 17.17 -19.82 -17.69
CA ALA A 46 17.96 -20.47 -18.74
C ALA A 46 19.30 -19.71 -18.91
N PRO A 47 20.31 -20.17 -19.69
CA PRO A 47 21.55 -20.76 -19.18
C PRO A 47 22.83 -19.96 -19.56
N ALA A 48 23.99 -20.29 -18.97
CA ALA A 48 25.28 -20.52 -19.66
C ALA A 48 26.50 -20.50 -18.71
N ALA A 49 27.29 -21.58 -18.83
CA ALA A 49 28.76 -21.73 -18.82
C ALA A 49 29.71 -20.89 -17.93
N ALA A 50 30.72 -21.61 -17.44
CA ALA A 50 31.79 -21.24 -16.52
C ALA A 50 32.84 -20.23 -17.02
N ALA A 51 33.46 -19.48 -16.10
CA ALA A 51 34.92 -19.36 -15.94
C ALA A 51 35.32 -18.45 -14.75
N ASP A 52 36.25 -18.97 -13.95
CA ASP A 52 37.31 -18.38 -13.11
C ASP A 52 37.10 -17.20 -12.12
N ALA A 53 37.74 -17.38 -10.96
CA ALA A 53 37.75 -16.53 -9.79
C ALA A 53 38.76 -15.36 -9.88
N VAL A 54 38.38 -14.20 -9.34
CA VAL A 54 39.29 -13.12 -8.89
C VAL A 54 38.71 -12.51 -7.60
N PRO A 55 39.49 -12.33 -6.50
CA PRO A 55 39.01 -11.61 -5.32
C PRO A 55 39.41 -10.13 -5.41
N ALA A 56 38.45 -9.21 -5.44
CA ALA A 56 38.77 -7.78 -5.34
C ALA A 56 37.61 -6.92 -4.75
N LYS A 57 37.94 -6.26 -3.63
CA LYS A 57 37.40 -5.02 -3.03
C LYS A 57 35.90 -4.64 -3.20
N SER A 58 35.28 -4.49 -2.03
CA SER A 58 33.98 -3.89 -1.69
C SER A 58 33.54 -2.61 -2.43
N PRO A 59 32.23 -2.36 -2.57
CA PRO A 59 31.67 -1.01 -2.58
C PRO A 59 30.96 -0.68 -1.27
N ARG A 60 31.35 0.45 -0.67
CA ARG A 60 30.61 1.18 0.37
C ARG A 60 29.18 1.45 -0.14
N PRO A 61 28.09 1.20 0.63
CA PRO A 61 26.74 1.39 0.10
C PRO A 61 26.49 2.87 -0.22
N ALA A 62 26.00 3.10 -1.44
CA ALA A 62 25.67 4.41 -1.98
C ALA A 62 24.55 5.09 -1.17
N ALA A 63 24.62 6.42 -1.07
CA ALA A 63 23.65 7.26 -0.37
C ALA A 63 22.20 6.92 -0.75
N SER A 64 21.35 6.75 0.27
CA SER A 64 19.93 6.38 0.16
C SER A 64 19.15 7.37 -0.70
N LYS A 65 18.56 6.90 -1.80
CA LYS A 65 17.51 7.64 -2.52
C LYS A 65 16.34 7.82 -1.54
N VAL A 66 15.84 9.03 -1.36
CA VAL A 66 14.74 9.34 -0.43
C VAL A 66 13.61 8.32 -0.59
N HIS A 67 13.31 7.63 0.52
CA HIS A 67 12.23 6.65 0.60
C HIS A 67 10.99 7.31 1.20
N ALA A 68 9.82 6.92 0.72
CA ALA A 68 8.52 7.26 1.28
C ALA A 68 7.70 6.00 1.48
N ALA A 69 6.71 6.05 2.36
CA ALA A 69 5.79 4.94 2.56
C ALA A 69 4.34 5.41 2.56
N VAL A 70 3.46 4.59 2.00
CA VAL A 70 2.00 4.86 1.96
C VAL A 70 1.23 3.70 2.55
N LEU A 71 0.19 4.00 3.32
CA LEU A 71 -0.70 3.02 3.90
C LEU A 71 -1.89 2.74 2.97
N VAL A 72 -1.97 1.53 2.44
CA VAL A 72 -3.20 1.00 1.82
C VAL A 72 -4.04 0.39 2.93
N CYS A 73 -4.91 1.20 3.53
CA CYS A 73 -5.71 0.80 4.67
C CYS A 73 -7.07 0.23 4.24
N PHE A 74 -7.25 -1.06 4.48
CA PHE A 74 -8.49 -1.79 4.24
C PHE A 74 -9.38 -1.83 5.48
N PHE A 75 -10.70 -1.82 5.27
CA PHE A 75 -11.70 -2.13 6.29
C PHE A 75 -12.97 -2.67 5.64
N GLU A 76 -13.87 -3.24 6.44
CA GLU A 76 -15.22 -3.61 5.98
C GLU A 76 -16.22 -2.50 6.33
N ASP A 77 -17.09 -2.15 5.39
CA ASP A 77 -18.24 -1.31 5.68
C ASP A 77 -19.34 -2.08 6.44
N PRO A 78 -20.43 -1.42 6.87
CA PRO A 78 -21.51 -2.10 7.60
C PRO A 78 -22.18 -3.25 6.83
N SER A 79 -22.05 -3.31 5.50
CA SER A 79 -22.53 -4.42 4.68
C SER A 79 -21.52 -5.57 4.54
N GLY A 80 -20.31 -5.38 5.06
CA GLY A 80 -19.20 -6.31 4.93
C GLY A 80 -18.47 -6.22 3.59
N ALA A 81 -18.59 -5.11 2.86
CA ALA A 81 -17.86 -4.91 1.62
C ALA A 81 -16.47 -4.29 1.91
N PRO A 82 -15.39 -4.77 1.27
CA PRO A 82 -14.04 -4.25 1.49
C PRO A 82 -13.88 -2.84 0.89
N ARG A 83 -13.39 -1.92 1.70
CA ARG A 83 -13.15 -0.53 1.33
C ARG A 83 -11.71 -0.12 1.60
N ILE A 84 -11.24 0.85 0.83
CA ILE A 84 -9.91 1.45 0.97
C ILE A 84 -10.08 2.90 1.43
N LEU A 85 -9.37 3.26 2.49
CA LEU A 85 -9.34 4.62 3.01
C LEU A 85 -8.41 5.51 2.16
N LEU A 86 -8.86 6.73 1.91
CA LEU A 86 -8.20 7.73 1.07
C LEU A 86 -8.25 9.11 1.73
N THR A 87 -7.30 9.96 1.35
CA THR A 87 -7.23 11.36 1.75
C THR A 87 -7.41 12.26 0.54
N LYS A 88 -8.01 13.43 0.76
CA LYS A 88 -7.99 14.55 -0.17
C LYS A 88 -7.06 15.61 0.39
N ARG A 89 -5.98 15.91 -0.34
CA ARG A 89 -5.00 16.91 0.07
C ARG A 89 -5.62 18.31 0.11
N ALA A 90 -5.22 19.09 1.10
CA ALA A 90 -5.74 20.45 1.28
C ALA A 90 -5.46 21.35 0.07
N SER A 91 -6.50 22.07 -0.35
CA SER A 91 -6.44 22.96 -1.52
C SER A 91 -5.46 24.14 -1.37
N SER A 92 -5.06 24.46 -0.13
CA SER A 92 -4.15 25.56 0.24
C SER A 92 -2.67 25.24 0.07
N LEU A 93 -2.29 24.01 -0.27
CA LEU A 93 -0.89 23.61 -0.46
C LEU A 93 -0.40 23.93 -1.89
N ASN A 94 0.84 24.47 -1.99
CA ASN A 94 1.47 24.92 -3.24
C ASN A 94 1.72 23.80 -4.29
N SER A 95 1.51 22.52 -3.96
CA SER A 95 1.68 21.39 -4.88
C SER A 95 0.61 20.31 -4.63
N HIS A 96 -0.02 19.82 -5.71
CA HIS A 96 -1.01 18.73 -5.71
C HIS A 96 -2.31 19.02 -4.93
N SER A 97 -2.81 20.26 -5.01
CA SER A 97 -4.06 20.67 -4.35
C SER A 97 -5.26 19.84 -4.82
N GLY A 98 -6.06 19.35 -3.86
CA GLY A 98 -7.26 18.57 -4.14
C GLY A 98 -7.01 17.16 -4.70
N GLU A 99 -5.76 16.71 -4.83
CA GLU A 99 -5.45 15.36 -5.25
C GLU A 99 -5.91 14.33 -4.22
N VAL A 100 -6.41 13.21 -4.74
CA VAL A 100 -6.75 12.03 -3.94
C VAL A 100 -5.52 11.15 -3.79
N SER A 101 -5.20 10.80 -2.55
CA SER A 101 -4.03 10.01 -2.19
C SER A 101 -4.36 8.95 -1.14
N LEU A 102 -3.39 8.06 -0.94
CA LEU A 102 -3.34 7.23 0.26
C LEU A 102 -2.62 8.03 1.36
N PRO A 103 -2.94 7.79 2.64
CA PRO A 103 -2.15 8.35 3.73
C PRO A 103 -0.69 7.93 3.61
N GLY A 104 0.24 8.86 3.86
CA GLY A 104 1.66 8.55 3.80
C GLY A 104 2.55 9.71 3.36
N GLY A 105 3.84 9.53 3.61
CA GLY A 105 4.83 10.58 3.43
C GLY A 105 6.25 10.03 3.38
N LYS A 106 7.21 10.92 3.60
CA LYS A 106 8.64 10.59 3.54
C LYS A 106 9.06 9.85 4.81
N VAL A 107 10.10 9.02 4.69
CA VAL A 107 10.75 8.42 5.86
C VAL A 107 11.44 9.53 6.66
N ASP A 108 11.18 9.54 7.96
CA ASP A 108 11.85 10.40 8.93
C ASP A 108 13.00 9.65 9.64
N GLU A 109 13.96 10.38 10.21
CA GLU A 109 15.13 9.78 10.88
C GLU A 109 14.76 8.83 12.03
N GLY A 110 13.60 9.03 12.65
CA GLY A 110 13.09 8.19 13.74
C GLY A 110 12.33 6.94 13.28
N ASP A 111 12.05 6.80 11.98
CA ASP A 111 11.28 5.67 11.48
C ASP A 111 12.14 4.40 11.38
N ALA A 112 11.75 3.36 12.12
CA ALA A 112 12.49 2.10 12.13
C ALA A 112 12.41 1.33 10.79
N ASP A 113 11.27 1.42 10.10
CA ASP A 113 11.03 0.79 8.79
C ASP A 113 9.86 1.48 8.05
N ALA A 114 9.56 1.02 6.84
CA ALA A 114 8.46 1.58 6.03
C ALA A 114 7.08 1.45 6.70
N LYS A 115 6.87 0.45 7.57
CA LYS A 115 5.61 0.30 8.31
C LYS A 115 5.49 1.41 9.35
N ALA A 116 6.57 1.69 10.08
CA ALA A 116 6.64 2.80 11.02
C ALA A 116 6.32 4.13 10.33
N THR A 117 6.96 4.41 9.18
CA THR A 117 6.67 5.61 8.38
C THR A 117 5.20 5.70 7.98
N ALA A 118 4.64 4.67 7.35
CA ALA A 118 3.26 4.71 6.87
C ALA A 118 2.22 4.88 8.00
N LEU A 119 2.47 4.25 9.17
CA LEU A 119 1.59 4.35 10.33
C LEU A 119 1.73 5.69 11.06
N ARG A 120 2.96 6.25 11.16
CA ARG A 120 3.19 7.60 11.71
C ARG A 120 2.46 8.63 10.87
N GLU A 121 2.66 8.62 9.55
CA GLU A 121 2.03 9.54 8.62
C GLU A 121 0.50 9.44 8.67
N ALA A 122 -0.06 8.21 8.66
CA ALA A 122 -1.50 8.04 8.81
C ALA A 122 -2.03 8.55 10.16
N LYS A 123 -1.24 8.45 11.24
CA LYS A 123 -1.61 9.04 12.53
C LYS A 123 -1.59 10.57 12.47
N GLU A 124 -0.57 11.16 11.86
CA GLU A 124 -0.39 12.61 11.75
C GLU A 124 -1.46 13.25 10.84
N GLU A 125 -1.71 12.66 9.68
CA GLU A 125 -2.62 13.20 8.67
C GLU A 125 -4.10 13.07 9.07
N ILE A 126 -4.50 11.89 9.60
CA ILE A 126 -5.92 11.54 9.80
C ILE A 126 -6.26 11.02 11.20
N GLY A 127 -5.30 11.00 12.13
CA GLY A 127 -5.53 10.52 13.49
C GLY A 127 -5.71 9.01 13.60
N LEU A 128 -5.25 8.22 12.61
CA LEU A 128 -5.37 6.77 12.64
C LEU A 128 -4.39 6.18 13.66
N ASP A 129 -4.91 5.76 14.81
CA ASP A 129 -4.13 5.08 15.82
C ASP A 129 -3.49 3.80 15.24
N PRO A 130 -2.15 3.67 15.23
CA PRO A 130 -1.46 2.46 14.76
C PRO A 130 -1.96 1.17 15.44
N ALA A 131 -2.46 1.23 16.68
CA ALA A 131 -2.99 0.07 17.39
C ALA A 131 -4.28 -0.50 16.75
N LEU A 132 -5.01 0.32 15.97
CA LEU A 132 -6.20 -0.12 15.23
C LEU A 132 -5.85 -0.83 13.91
N VAL A 133 -4.59 -0.77 13.48
CA VAL A 133 -4.14 -1.26 12.17
C VAL A 133 -3.31 -2.53 12.32
N SER A 134 -3.85 -3.64 11.83
CA SER A 134 -3.06 -4.86 11.62
C SER A 134 -2.36 -4.75 10.27
N VAL A 135 -1.04 -4.55 10.27
CA VAL A 135 -0.25 -4.64 9.03
C VAL A 135 -0.20 -6.09 8.56
N VAL A 136 -0.49 -6.30 7.28
CA VAL A 136 -0.57 -7.64 6.65
C VAL A 136 0.72 -7.95 5.90
N THR A 137 1.17 -7.01 5.06
CA THR A 137 2.37 -7.17 4.23
C THR A 137 2.89 -5.80 3.78
N VAL A 138 4.14 -5.78 3.34
CA VAL A 138 4.82 -4.63 2.73
C VAL A 138 5.17 -5.03 1.30
N LEU A 139 4.75 -4.23 0.34
CA LEU A 139 4.97 -4.52 -1.08
C LEU A 139 6.28 -3.92 -1.57
N GLU A 140 6.71 -4.38 -2.75
CA GLU A 140 7.89 -3.82 -3.40
C GLU A 140 7.75 -2.31 -3.65
N PRO A 141 8.84 -1.53 -3.47
CA PRO A 141 8.85 -0.13 -3.80
C PRO A 141 8.53 0.13 -5.27
N PHE A 142 7.90 1.27 -5.56
CA PHE A 142 7.71 1.76 -6.92
C PHE A 142 8.11 3.22 -7.03
N LEU A 143 8.51 3.64 -8.22
CA LEU A 143 8.82 5.04 -8.50
C LEU A 143 7.51 5.82 -8.73
N SER A 144 7.27 6.84 -7.90
CA SER A 144 6.13 7.74 -8.06
C SER A 144 6.31 8.65 -9.29
N LYS A 145 5.23 9.31 -9.71
CA LYS A 145 5.28 10.29 -10.82
C LYS A 145 6.27 11.43 -10.57
N ASN A 146 6.54 11.72 -9.30
CA ASN A 146 7.45 12.80 -8.89
C ASN A 146 8.88 12.28 -8.63
N GLY A 147 9.18 11.03 -9.04
CA GLY A 147 10.51 10.43 -8.89
C GLY A 147 10.84 9.94 -7.48
N LEU A 148 9.84 9.83 -6.59
CA LEU A 148 10.04 9.35 -5.22
C LEU A 148 9.92 7.83 -5.15
N ASN A 149 10.82 7.15 -4.43
CA ASN A 149 10.72 5.71 -4.23
C ASN A 149 9.74 5.41 -3.09
N VAL A 150 8.54 4.92 -3.43
CA VAL A 150 7.42 4.77 -2.50
C VAL A 150 7.19 3.29 -2.18
N VAL A 151 7.19 2.96 -0.89
CA VAL A 151 6.93 1.62 -0.34
C VAL A 151 5.47 1.51 0.08
N PRO A 152 4.68 0.57 -0.48
CA PRO A 152 3.30 0.38 -0.07
C PRO A 152 3.20 -0.56 1.13
N VAL A 153 2.48 -0.13 2.16
CA VAL A 153 2.20 -0.94 3.35
C VAL A 153 0.72 -1.29 3.36
N ILE A 154 0.40 -2.59 3.42
CA ILE A 154 -0.98 -3.06 3.43
C ILE A 154 -1.43 -3.24 4.87
N GLY A 155 -2.40 -2.44 5.30
CA GLY A 155 -2.96 -2.45 6.66
C GLY A 155 -4.44 -2.75 6.66
N MET A 156 -4.93 -3.32 7.76
CA MET A 156 -6.34 -3.65 7.95
C MET A 156 -6.84 -3.14 9.30
N VAL A 157 -7.93 -2.37 9.27
CA VAL A 157 -8.68 -1.98 10.46
C VAL A 157 -9.80 -2.98 10.67
N SER A 158 -9.76 -3.69 11.80
CA SER A 158 -10.71 -4.78 12.10
C SER A 158 -12.05 -4.26 12.62
N ASP A 159 -12.03 -3.13 13.34
CA ASP A 159 -13.24 -2.45 13.81
C ASP A 159 -13.20 -0.98 13.38
N ARG A 160 -13.92 -0.68 12.29
CA ARG A 160 -14.04 0.67 11.75
C ARG A 160 -14.69 1.65 12.73
N ALA A 161 -15.55 1.18 13.64
CA ALA A 161 -16.29 2.03 14.55
C ALA A 161 -15.37 2.71 15.59
N LEU A 162 -14.24 2.07 15.91
CA LEU A 162 -13.22 2.61 16.82
C LEU A 162 -12.40 3.75 16.22
N PHE A 163 -12.30 3.82 14.89
CA PHE A 163 -11.58 4.90 14.25
C PHE A 163 -12.43 6.17 14.18
N LYS A 164 -12.02 7.19 14.94
CA LYS A 164 -12.59 8.55 14.92
C LYS A 164 -11.56 9.48 14.26
N PRO A 165 -11.73 9.84 12.98
CA PRO A 165 -10.74 10.64 12.26
C PRO A 165 -10.52 12.00 12.92
N VAL A 166 -9.25 12.40 13.03
CA VAL A 166 -8.85 13.75 13.42
C VAL A 166 -7.89 14.26 12.35
N LEU A 167 -8.38 15.15 11.50
CA LEU A 167 -7.62 15.60 10.32
C LEU A 167 -6.63 16.71 10.69
N ASN A 168 -5.38 16.55 10.25
CA ASN A 168 -4.46 17.68 10.16
C ASN A 168 -4.86 18.56 8.98
N LYS A 169 -5.62 19.61 9.24
CA LYS A 169 -6.14 20.53 8.21
C LYS A 169 -5.07 21.28 7.43
N ALA A 170 -3.82 21.31 7.90
CA ALA A 170 -2.71 21.86 7.13
C ALA A 170 -2.36 20.99 5.91
N GLU A 171 -2.69 19.71 5.96
CA GLU A 171 -2.27 18.70 4.98
C GLU A 171 -3.46 18.01 4.28
N VAL A 172 -4.50 17.70 5.05
CA VAL A 172 -5.68 16.96 4.60
C VAL A 172 -6.94 17.80 4.76
N GLU A 173 -7.65 18.01 3.66
CA GLU A 173 -8.95 18.69 3.64
C GLU A 173 -10.09 17.73 3.94
N ASP A 174 -9.99 16.48 3.47
CA ASP A 174 -11.06 15.50 3.65
C ASP A 174 -10.52 14.06 3.71
N ILE A 175 -11.29 13.19 4.35
CA ILE A 175 -11.07 11.74 4.41
C ILE A 175 -12.30 11.03 3.88
N PHE A 176 -12.07 10.11 2.96
CA PHE A 176 -13.15 9.31 2.40
C PHE A 176 -12.64 7.91 2.07
N ASP A 177 -13.50 7.11 1.48
CA ASP A 177 -13.16 5.74 1.16
C ASP A 177 -13.81 5.31 -0.15
N ALA A 178 -13.27 4.25 -0.74
CA ALA A 178 -13.74 3.72 -2.00
C ALA A 178 -13.89 2.19 -1.93
N PRO A 179 -14.90 1.61 -2.63
CA PRO A 179 -15.00 0.16 -2.77
C PRO A 179 -13.75 -0.41 -3.43
N LEU A 180 -13.21 -1.52 -2.91
CA LEU A 180 -12.05 -2.19 -3.50
C LEU A 180 -12.30 -2.54 -4.99
N GLU A 181 -13.53 -2.89 -5.35
CA GLU A 181 -13.92 -3.28 -6.70
C GLU A 181 -13.67 -2.18 -7.73
N MET A 182 -13.71 -0.90 -7.33
CA MET A 182 -13.41 0.22 -8.23
C MET A 182 -11.97 0.15 -8.76
N PHE A 183 -11.03 -0.35 -7.94
CA PHE A 183 -9.64 -0.47 -8.32
C PHE A 183 -9.35 -1.74 -9.12
N LEU A 184 -10.16 -2.79 -8.94
CA LEU A 184 -10.10 -4.04 -9.70
C LEU A 184 -10.69 -3.91 -11.11
N LYS A 185 -11.81 -3.19 -11.26
CA LYS A 185 -12.46 -2.98 -12.57
C LYS A 185 -11.58 -2.20 -13.53
N VAL A 186 -10.83 -1.23 -13.02
CA VAL A 186 -9.86 -0.46 -13.82
C VAL A 186 -8.76 -1.36 -14.39
N LEU A 187 -8.44 -2.47 -13.73
CA LEU A 187 -7.45 -3.43 -14.21
C LEU A 187 -7.98 -4.30 -15.36
N LEU A 188 -9.24 -4.75 -15.28
CA LEU A 188 -9.85 -5.64 -16.28
C LEU A 188 -10.13 -4.93 -17.61
N LEU A 189 -10.55 -3.66 -17.57
CA LEU A 189 -10.72 -2.86 -18.79
C LEU A 189 -9.40 -2.63 -19.55
N TYR A 190 -8.25 -2.78 -18.87
CA TYR A 190 -6.94 -2.57 -19.45
C TYR A 190 -6.32 -3.84 -20.05
N GLN A 191 -6.85 -5.02 -19.74
CA GLN A 191 -6.40 -6.29 -20.35
C GLN A 191 -7.17 -6.64 -21.63
N SER A 192 -8.16 -5.82 -22.01
CA SER A 192 -8.94 -5.96 -23.24
C SER A 192 -8.60 -4.88 -24.27
N SER A 193 -7.46 -4.21 -24.16
CA SER A 193 -6.97 -3.18 -25.08
C SER A 193 -5.51 -3.40 -25.44
#